data_AF-A0A2D7BUK9-F1
#
_entry.id   AF-A0A2D7BUK9-F1
#
_cell.length_a   1.000
_cell.length_b   1.000
_cell.length_c   1.000
_cell.angle_alpha   90.00
_cell.angle_beta   90.00
_cell.angle_gamma   90.00
#
_symmetry.space_group_name_H-M   'P 1'
#
loop_
_entity.id
_entity.type
_entity.pdbx_description
1 polymer ?
#
loop_
_entity_poly.entity_id
_entity_poly.type
_entity_poly.pdbx_seq_one_letter_code
_entity_poly.pdbx_strand_id
1 'polypeptide(L)' 'MGISWWQILIVLLIVLLVFGAKRIKTLGSDIGKSLKGFKKEMKEDNDPDRDS' A
#
# COMPACT_ATOMS: atom_id res chain seq x y z
N MET A 1 -22.33 -14.48 -9.08
CA MET A 1 -21.14 -14.36 -9.95
C MET A 1 -20.18 -13.41 -9.24
N GLY A 2 -19.23 -13.97 -8.48
CA GLY A 2 -18.33 -13.20 -7.64
C GLY A 2 -17.33 -12.40 -8.45
N ILE A 3 -16.79 -11.34 -7.86
CA ILE A 3 -15.70 -10.56 -8.43
C ILE A 3 -14.54 -11.53 -8.67
N SER A 4 -14.26 -11.81 -9.93
CA SER A 4 -13.17 -12.71 -10.30
C SER A 4 -11.85 -11.96 -10.11
N TRP A 5 -10.89 -12.58 -9.43
CA TRP A 5 -9.55 -12.01 -9.26
C TRP A 5 -8.91 -11.57 -10.60
N TRP A 6 -9.26 -12.27 -11.69
CA TRP A 6 -8.84 -11.92 -13.05
C TRP A 6 -9.40 -10.59 -13.55
N GLN A 7 -10.62 -10.20 -13.14
CA GLN A 7 -11.20 -8.90 -13.49
C GLN A 7 -10.48 -7.77 -12.76
N ILE A 8 -10.13 -7.96 -11.49
CA ILE A 8 -9.37 -6.96 -10.73
C ILE A 8 -7.99 -6.72 -11.38
N LEU A 9 -7.32 -7.78 -11.82
CA LEU A 9 -6.05 -7.68 -12.55
C LEU A 9 -6.17 -6.90 -13.86
N ILE A 10 -7.23 -7.16 -14.65
CA ILE A 10 -7.44 -6.44 -15.92
C ILE A 10 -7.72 -4.96 -15.69
N VAL A 11 -8.53 -4.62 -14.68
CA VAL A 11 -8.84 -3.23 -14.33
C VAL A 11 -7.60 -2.53 -13.81
N LEU A 12 -6.81 -3.18 -12.96
CA LEU A 12 -5.55 -2.64 -12.44
C LEU A 12 -4.57 -2.31 -13.58
N LEU A 13 -4.48 -3.18 -14.59
CA LEU A 13 -3.64 -2.94 -15.77
C LEU A 13 -4.09 -1.70 -16.55
N ILE A 14 -5.40 -1.55 -16.78
CA ILE A 14 -5.96 -0.37 -17.47
C ILE A 14 -5.66 0.91 -16.67
N VAL A 15 -5.87 0.89 -15.35
CA VAL A 15 -5.56 2.03 -14.48
C VAL A 15 -4.06 2.38 -14.54
N LEU A 16 -3.18 1.39 -14.55
CA LEU A 16 -1.73 1.58 -14.71
C LEU A 16 -1.36 2.19 -16.07
N LEU A 17 -2.06 1.84 -17.15
CA LEU A 17 -1.83 2.43 -18.48
C LEU A 17 -2.33 3.87 -18.56
N VAL A 18 -3.49 4.17 -17.99
CA VAL A 18 -4.09 5.53 -17.99
C VAL A 18 -3.30 6.49 -17.10
N PHE A 19 -2.97 6.08 -15.88
CA PHE A 19 -2.24 6.92 -14.93
C PHE A 19 -0.73 6.89 -15.16
N GLY A 20 -0.22 5.83 -15.79
CA GLY A 20 1.19 5.56 -15.95
C GLY A 20 1.87 5.10 -14.65
N ALA A 21 2.78 4.13 -14.76
CA ALA A 21 3.53 3.61 -13.61
C ALA A 21 4.32 4.69 -12.85
N LYS A 22 4.73 5.77 -13.54
CA LYS A 22 5.50 6.88 -12.94
C LYS A 22 4.68 7.66 -11.90
N ARG A 23 3.40 7.95 -12.18
CA ARG A 23 2.51 8.64 -11.24
C ARG A 23 2.19 7.78 -10.04
N ILE A 24 1.86 6.50 -10.27
CA ILE A 24 1.60 5.51 -9.22
C ILE A 24 2.82 5.35 -8.31
N LYS A 25 4.04 5.30 -8.87
CA LYS A 25 5.28 5.18 -8.09
C LYS A 25 5.55 6.41 -7.23
N THR A 26 5.36 7.62 -7.76
CA THR A 26 5.56 8.86 -6.97
C THR A 26 4.54 8.94 -5.83
N LEU A 27 3.25 8.80 -6.14
CA LEU A 27 2.18 8.81 -5.13
C LEU A 27 2.34 7.67 -4.11
N GLY A 28 2.66 6.47 -4.56
CA GLY A 28 2.90 5.32 -3.70
C GLY A 28 4.15 5.45 -2.83
N SER A 29 5.18 6.16 -3.29
CA SER A 29 6.37 6.44 -2.48
C SER A 29 6.05 7.43 -1.35
N ASP A 30 5.25 8.45 -1.62
CA ASP A 30 4.86 9.45 -0.62
C ASP A 30 3.89 8.85 0.42
N ILE A 31 2.87 8.13 -0.05
CA ILE A 31 1.96 7.37 0.82
C ILE A 31 2.73 6.30 1.61
N GLY A 32 3.66 5.59 0.97
CA GLY A 32 4.46 4.54 1.60
C GLY A 32 5.37 5.08 2.70
N LYS A 33 5.91 6.29 2.54
CA LYS A 33 6.69 6.96 3.61
C LYS A 33 5.81 7.31 4.81
N SER A 34 4.62 7.86 4.59
CA SER A 34 3.66 8.18 5.67
C SER A 34 3.17 6.92 6.39
N LEU A 35 2.81 5.86 5.65
CA LEU A 35 2.41 4.57 6.22
C LEU A 35 3.56 3.89 6.98
N LYS A 36 4.82 4.09 6.56
CA LYS A 36 5.98 3.53 7.26
C LYS A 36 6.16 4.15 8.65
N GLY A 37 5.92 5.46 8.78
CA GLY A 37 5.89 6.14 10.09
C GLY A 37 4.79 5.56 10.97
N PHE A 38 3.56 5.51 10.45
CA PHE A 38 2.40 4.97 11.15
C PHE A 38 2.59 3.51 11.60
N LYS A 39 3.14 2.65 10.73
CA LYS A 39 3.43 1.25 11.06
C LYS A 39 4.55 1.12 12.09
N LYS A 40 5.52 2.03 12.11
CA LYS A 40 6.59 2.05 13.11
C LYS A 40 6.01 2.40 14.48
N GLU A 41 5.21 3.45 14.57
CA GLU A 41 4.55 3.87 15.81
C GLU A 41 3.61 2.80 16.36
N MET A 42 2.78 2.19 15.50
CA MET A 42 1.92 1.07 15.91
C MET A 42 2.70 -0.14 16.41
N LYS A 43 3.87 -0.41 15.84
CA LYS A 43 4.72 -1.55 16.24
C LYS A 43 5.51 -1.25 17.51
N GLU A 44 5.80 0.02 17.78
CA GLU A 44 6.46 0.49 19.01
C GLU A 44 5.49 0.49 20.20
N ASP A 45 4.19 0.70 19.95
CA ASP A 45 3.11 0.60 20.92
C ASP A 45 2.67 -0.85 21.22
N ASN A 46 2.93 -1.78 20.28
CA ASN A 46 2.59 -3.21 20.40
C ASN A 46 3.78 -4.11 20.79
N ASP A 47 4.94 -3.56 21.15
CA ASP A 47 6.07 -4.34 21.66
C ASP A 47 5.91 -4.50 23.18
N PRO A 48 5.44 -5.66 23.71
CA PRO A 48 5.15 -5.84 25.13
C PRO A 48 6.42 -6.11 25.97
N ASP A 49 7.60 -6.11 25.35
CA ASP A 49 8.87 -6.60 25.91
C ASP A 49 9.90 -5.46 26.13
N ARG A 50 9.44 -4.30 26.64
CA ARG A 50 10.31 -3.18 27.03
C ARG A 50 10.14 -2.70 28.48
N ASP A 51 9.67 -3.58 29.35
CA ASP A 51 9.80 -3.40 30.80
C ASP A 51 9.98 -4.78 31.46
N SER A 52 11.23 -5.21 31.58
CA SER A 52 11.72 -6.31 32.44
C SER A 52 13.19 -6.08 32.75
#